data_AF-A0A833M3H3-F1
#
_entry.id   AF-A0A833M3H3-F1
#
_cell.length_a   1.000
_cell.length_b   1.000
_cell.length_c   1.000
_cell.angle_alpha   90.00
_cell.angle_beta   90.00
_cell.angle_gamma   90.00
#
_symmetry.space_group_name_H-M   'P 1'
#
loop_
_entity.id
_entity.type
_entity.pdbx_description
1 polymer ?
#
loop_
_entity_poly.entity_id
_entity_poly.type
_entity_poly.pdbx_seq_one_letter_code
_entity_poly.pdbx_strand_id
1 'polypeptide(L)'
;MPRFPSFRIPASIAALALLLGAAVLPAAEPAAAPDLSASIARLESELVARHGEAIRPRLARGLGQVARLWRAEDGDAATFETLARTHFAADDATRDAMFGRLETALQQAGGHLVEVVRALRMHVDLDAGAILPFDEILAGYAPDAHLSDDLFANQLAFVVLLNFPLTTLDERLAAGEGWTRREWAEARLTRLFSRRVPAQATQALTAAAAAADSYIAQYNLWLHHVLDEDGNRLFPPGLRLITHWNLRDEIKAAYADPNGLPRQRLVAAAMERIVTQTIPAAVIDNPRVDWRPLSNRVEASPVDD
;
A
#
# COMPACT_ATOMS: atom_id res chain seq x y z
N MET A 1 -13.29 -27.84 60.06
CA MET A 1 -11.96 -27.73 60.72
C MET A 1 -11.15 -28.96 60.34
N PRO A 2 -9.84 -28.93 60.03
CA PRO A 2 -8.83 -27.87 60.10
C PRO A 2 -8.12 -27.54 58.74
N ARG A 3 -7.08 -26.69 58.83
CA ARG A 3 -6.41 -25.76 57.86
C ARG A 3 -5.51 -26.40 56.79
N PHE A 4 -5.14 -25.61 55.75
CA PHE A 4 -3.75 -25.30 55.31
C PHE A 4 -3.72 -24.16 54.24
N PRO A 5 -2.56 -23.51 53.93
CA PRO A 5 -2.34 -22.08 54.18
C PRO A 5 -2.31 -21.15 52.95
N SER A 6 -2.44 -19.86 53.23
CA SER A 6 -2.24 -18.72 52.33
C SER A 6 -0.76 -18.50 51.97
N PHE A 7 -0.43 -18.53 50.68
CA PHE A 7 0.84 -18.04 50.15
C PHE A 7 0.70 -16.58 49.72
N ARG A 8 1.50 -15.71 50.34
CA ARG A 8 1.77 -14.34 49.87
C ARG A 8 3.07 -14.37 49.07
N ILE A 9 3.04 -13.93 47.82
CA ILE A 9 4.24 -13.70 47.01
C ILE A 9 4.72 -12.26 47.28
N PRO A 10 6.01 -12.04 47.57
CA PRO A 10 6.53 -10.70 47.84
C PRO A 10 6.57 -9.88 46.54
N ALA A 11 6.02 -8.67 46.60
CA ALA A 11 6.17 -7.65 45.58
C ALA A 11 7.58 -7.06 45.67
N SER A 12 8.43 -7.33 44.67
CA SER A 12 9.61 -6.51 44.33
C SER A 12 10.16 -6.98 42.99
N ILE A 13 9.87 -6.22 41.94
CA ILE A 13 10.79 -5.70 40.91
C ILE A 13 9.92 -4.74 40.09
N ALA A 14 10.02 -3.45 40.42
CA ALA A 14 9.43 -2.39 39.63
C ALA A 14 10.24 -2.26 38.33
N ALA A 15 9.67 -2.72 37.22
CA ALA A 15 10.19 -2.43 35.90
C ALA A 15 9.88 -0.95 35.58
N LEU A 16 10.94 -0.15 35.52
CA LEU A 16 10.92 1.23 35.07
C LEU A 16 10.69 1.24 33.54
N ALA A 17 9.43 1.23 33.12
CA ALA A 17 9.07 1.49 31.73
C ALA A 17 9.17 3.01 31.48
N LEU A 18 10.22 3.41 30.76
CA LEU A 18 10.35 4.77 30.23
C LEU A 18 9.28 4.97 29.14
N LEU A 19 8.14 5.52 29.53
CA LEU A 19 7.15 6.06 28.59
C LEU A 19 7.73 7.32 27.94
N LEU A 20 8.40 7.17 26.79
CA LEU A 20 8.49 8.26 25.82
C LEU A 20 7.10 8.46 25.19
N GLY A 21 6.24 9.15 25.91
CA GLY A 21 5.06 9.77 25.32
C GLY A 21 5.53 10.86 24.38
N ALA A 22 5.61 10.57 23.08
CA ALA A 22 5.64 11.61 22.07
C ALA A 22 4.34 12.41 22.25
N ALA A 23 4.46 13.64 22.75
CA ALA A 23 3.37 14.58 22.77
C ALA A 23 2.96 14.83 21.31
N VAL A 24 1.92 14.15 20.85
CA VAL A 24 1.22 14.50 19.62
C VAL A 24 0.58 15.85 19.92
N LEU A 25 1.25 16.92 19.53
CA LEU A 25 0.59 18.22 19.44
C LEU A 25 -0.62 18.04 18.52
N PRO A 26 -1.82 18.47 18.93
CA PRO A 26 -2.96 18.46 18.02
C PRO A 26 -2.55 19.27 16.79
N ALA A 27 -2.58 18.63 15.61
CA ALA A 27 -2.40 19.32 14.36
C ALA A 27 -3.41 20.48 14.33
N ALA A 28 -2.94 21.70 14.05
CA ALA A 28 -3.82 22.84 13.88
C ALA A 28 -4.92 22.47 12.89
N GLU A 29 -6.17 22.78 13.25
CA GLU A 29 -7.31 22.53 12.38
C GLU A 29 -7.03 23.20 11.03
N PRO A 30 -7.06 22.46 9.91
CA PRO A 30 -6.68 23.03 8.63
C PRO A 30 -7.60 24.21 8.33
N ALA A 31 -7.00 25.37 8.04
CA ALA A 31 -7.75 26.57 7.70
C ALA A 31 -8.75 26.26 6.57
N ALA A 32 -9.98 26.76 6.73
CA ALA A 32 -11.03 26.54 5.75
C ALA A 32 -10.57 26.99 4.36
N ALA A 33 -10.87 26.18 3.34
CA ALA A 33 -10.56 26.53 1.96
C ALA A 33 -11.26 27.87 1.59
N PRO A 34 -10.60 28.74 0.81
CA PRO A 34 -11.20 29.99 0.38
C PRO A 34 -12.43 29.73 -0.50
N ASP A 35 -13.45 30.59 -0.41
CA ASP A 35 -14.55 30.60 -1.37
C ASP A 35 -14.07 31.19 -2.70
N LEU A 36 -13.99 30.35 -3.72
CA LEU A 36 -13.51 30.69 -5.06
C LEU A 36 -14.65 30.94 -6.06
N SER A 37 -15.91 30.87 -5.64
CA SER A 37 -17.08 30.95 -6.55
C SER A 37 -17.08 32.22 -7.41
N ALA A 38 -16.79 33.38 -6.80
CA ALA A 38 -16.70 34.66 -7.50
C ALA A 38 -15.52 34.70 -8.50
N SER A 39 -14.39 34.11 -8.15
CA SER A 39 -13.21 34.02 -9.04
C SER A 39 -13.48 33.11 -10.23
N ILE A 40 -14.15 31.97 -10.02
CA ILE A 40 -14.54 31.05 -11.10
C ILE A 40 -15.44 31.78 -12.11
N ALA A 41 -16.52 32.42 -11.66
CA ALA A 41 -17.43 33.14 -12.55
C ALA A 41 -16.72 34.24 -13.36
N ARG A 42 -15.80 34.97 -12.72
CA ARG A 42 -14.99 36.01 -13.36
C ARG A 42 -14.05 35.44 -14.43
N LEU A 43 -13.30 34.39 -14.08
CA LEU A 43 -12.35 33.73 -14.99
C LEU A 43 -13.06 33.11 -16.17
N GLU A 44 -14.21 32.46 -15.96
CA GLU A 44 -15.02 31.91 -17.06
C GLU A 44 -15.46 33.00 -18.02
N SER A 45 -16.06 34.08 -17.51
CA SER A 45 -16.49 35.21 -18.35
C SER A 45 -15.33 35.80 -19.14
N GLU A 46 -14.20 36.01 -18.49
CA GLU A 46 -13.05 36.67 -19.10
C GLU A 46 -12.35 35.79 -20.15
N LEU A 47 -11.99 34.56 -19.80
CA LEU A 47 -11.23 33.69 -20.68
C LEU A 47 -12.10 33.23 -21.87
N VAL A 48 -13.41 33.05 -21.69
CA VAL A 48 -14.32 32.78 -22.80
C VAL A 48 -14.44 34.00 -23.72
N ALA A 49 -14.52 35.22 -23.18
CA ALA A 49 -14.51 36.43 -24.01
C ALA A 49 -13.21 36.56 -24.82
N ARG A 50 -12.08 36.11 -24.26
CA ARG A 50 -10.75 36.18 -24.91
C ARG A 50 -10.50 35.07 -25.94
N HIS A 51 -10.97 33.85 -25.68
CA HIS A 51 -10.59 32.66 -26.44
C HIS A 51 -11.75 31.99 -27.18
N GLY A 52 -12.98 32.47 -26.97
CA GLY A 52 -14.19 32.01 -27.66
C GLY A 52 -15.02 31.01 -26.85
N GLU A 53 -16.29 30.88 -27.24
CA GLU A 53 -17.29 30.08 -26.53
C GLU A 53 -16.97 28.57 -26.49
N ALA A 54 -16.24 28.07 -27.49
CA ALA A 54 -15.90 26.65 -27.62
C ALA A 54 -15.07 26.10 -26.44
N ILE A 55 -14.30 26.95 -25.73
CA ILE A 55 -13.48 26.51 -24.60
C ILE A 55 -14.27 26.38 -23.29
N ARG A 56 -15.50 26.95 -23.20
CA ARG A 56 -16.25 27.07 -21.94
C ARG A 56 -16.41 25.72 -21.21
N PRO A 57 -16.82 24.61 -21.85
CA PRO A 57 -17.03 23.34 -21.14
C PRO A 57 -15.75 22.83 -20.47
N ARG A 58 -14.60 22.96 -21.14
CA ARG A 58 -13.30 22.54 -20.63
C ARG A 58 -12.82 23.45 -19.51
N LEU A 59 -12.99 24.77 -19.68
CA LEU A 59 -12.61 25.75 -18.68
C LEU A 59 -13.40 25.57 -17.38
N ALA A 60 -14.74 25.48 -17.48
CA ALA A 60 -15.61 25.28 -16.32
C ALA A 60 -15.26 24.00 -15.56
N ARG A 61 -15.04 22.89 -16.30
CA ARG A 61 -14.58 21.63 -15.71
C ARG A 61 -13.23 21.80 -15.00
N GLY A 62 -12.25 22.42 -15.66
CA GLY A 62 -10.91 22.64 -15.11
C GLY A 62 -10.93 23.46 -13.83
N LEU A 63 -11.61 24.62 -13.86
CA LEU A 63 -11.74 25.51 -12.69
C LEU A 63 -12.44 24.80 -11.53
N GLY A 64 -13.52 24.06 -11.80
CA GLY A 64 -14.21 23.28 -10.77
C GLY A 64 -13.35 22.16 -10.18
N GLN A 65 -12.54 21.48 -10.99
CA GLN A 65 -11.61 20.45 -10.54
C GLN A 65 -10.52 21.03 -9.63
N VAL A 66 -9.93 22.17 -9.99
CA VAL A 66 -8.92 22.86 -9.17
C VAL A 66 -9.54 23.35 -7.88
N ALA A 67 -10.67 24.06 -7.93
CA ALA A 67 -11.33 24.61 -6.74
C ALA A 67 -11.72 23.54 -5.72
N ARG A 68 -12.14 22.35 -6.19
CA ARG A 68 -12.49 21.22 -5.29
C ARG A 68 -11.31 20.68 -4.49
N LEU A 69 -10.08 20.84 -4.99
CA LEU A 69 -8.86 20.33 -4.35
C LEU A 69 -7.99 21.46 -3.75
N TRP A 70 -8.43 22.71 -3.87
CA TRP A 70 -7.78 23.87 -3.31
C TRP A 70 -7.93 23.92 -1.79
N ARG A 71 -6.83 24.21 -1.10
CA ARG A 71 -6.72 24.37 0.35
C ARG A 71 -6.16 25.75 0.65
N ALA A 72 -6.28 26.19 1.90
CA ALA A 72 -5.77 27.49 2.33
C ALA A 72 -4.25 27.66 2.09
N GLU A 73 -3.48 26.57 2.16
CA GLU A 73 -2.03 26.56 1.91
C GLU A 73 -1.65 26.77 0.44
N ASP A 74 -2.56 26.54 -0.51
CA ASP A 74 -2.28 26.68 -1.95
C ASP A 74 -2.35 28.14 -2.43
N GLY A 75 -2.89 29.03 -1.58
CA GLY A 75 -3.00 30.47 -1.83
C GLY A 75 -4.43 30.98 -1.77
N ASP A 76 -4.55 32.30 -1.92
CA ASP A 76 -5.82 33.01 -1.92
C ASP A 76 -6.48 33.03 -3.32
N ALA A 77 -7.60 33.74 -3.42
CA ALA A 77 -8.32 33.92 -4.68
C ALA A 77 -7.46 34.55 -5.78
N ALA A 78 -6.53 35.46 -5.45
CA ALA A 78 -5.66 36.09 -6.43
C ALA A 78 -4.62 35.10 -6.98
N THR A 79 -4.13 34.19 -6.14
CA THR A 79 -3.25 33.10 -6.55
C THR A 79 -3.97 32.12 -7.46
N PHE A 80 -5.20 31.74 -7.11
CA PHE A 80 -6.06 30.90 -7.97
C PHE A 80 -6.33 31.55 -9.34
N GLU A 81 -6.67 32.84 -9.36
CA GLU A 81 -6.89 33.59 -10.61
C GLU A 81 -5.62 33.67 -11.46
N THR A 82 -4.47 33.89 -10.84
CA THR A 82 -3.16 33.92 -11.52
C THR A 82 -2.83 32.58 -12.15
N LEU A 83 -3.05 31.48 -11.42
CA LEU A 83 -2.84 30.13 -11.93
C LEU A 83 -3.70 29.86 -13.18
N ALA A 84 -5.00 30.17 -13.12
CA ALA A 84 -5.90 29.95 -14.23
C ALA A 84 -5.51 30.75 -15.48
N ARG A 85 -5.21 32.04 -15.32
CA ARG A 85 -4.79 32.92 -16.42
C ARG A 85 -3.49 32.49 -17.08
N THR A 86 -2.55 31.99 -16.27
CA THR A 86 -1.20 31.66 -16.72
C THR A 86 -1.16 30.29 -17.39
N HIS A 87 -1.89 29.32 -16.84
CA HIS A 87 -1.71 27.92 -17.19
C HIS A 87 -2.88 27.28 -17.95
N PHE A 88 -3.98 28.00 -18.19
CA PHE A 88 -5.03 27.47 -19.07
C PHE A 88 -4.55 27.48 -20.53
N ALA A 89 -4.36 26.30 -21.10
CA ALA A 89 -4.01 26.12 -22.51
C ALA A 89 -5.28 26.28 -23.36
N ALA A 90 -5.53 27.47 -23.90
CA ALA A 90 -6.76 27.75 -24.65
C ALA A 90 -6.83 27.02 -26.00
N ASP A 91 -5.70 26.88 -26.69
CA ASP A 91 -5.59 26.21 -27.99
C ASP A 91 -5.07 24.76 -27.89
N ASP A 92 -5.38 23.96 -28.90
CA ASP A 92 -5.04 22.53 -28.93
C ASP A 92 -3.53 22.28 -29.02
N ALA A 93 -2.77 23.14 -29.71
CA ALA A 93 -1.32 22.96 -29.86
C ALA A 93 -0.60 23.12 -28.52
N THR A 94 -0.96 24.15 -27.74
CA THR A 94 -0.44 24.34 -26.37
C THR A 94 -0.86 23.19 -25.46
N ARG A 95 -2.12 22.75 -25.54
CA ARG A 95 -2.63 21.63 -24.74
C ARG A 95 -1.91 20.32 -25.06
N ASP A 96 -1.62 20.04 -26.33
CA ASP A 96 -0.88 18.85 -26.75
C ASP A 96 0.57 18.88 -26.33
N ALA A 97 1.24 20.03 -26.46
CA ALA A 97 2.60 20.21 -25.95
C ALA A 97 2.65 20.03 -24.43
N MET A 98 1.66 20.57 -23.71
CA MET A 98 1.52 20.41 -22.26
C MET A 98 1.34 18.93 -21.91
N PHE A 99 0.42 18.22 -22.57
CA PHE A 99 0.18 16.80 -22.33
C PHE A 99 1.46 15.97 -22.52
N GLY A 100 2.13 16.10 -23.66
CA GLY A 100 3.31 15.29 -23.97
C GLY A 100 4.46 15.51 -22.99
N ARG A 101 4.67 16.76 -22.53
CA ARG A 101 5.69 17.08 -21.53
C ARG A 101 5.34 16.53 -20.15
N LEU A 102 4.09 16.68 -19.72
CA LEU A 102 3.62 16.20 -18.42
C LEU A 102 3.61 14.67 -18.35
N GLU A 103 3.11 14.00 -19.39
CA GLU A 103 3.13 12.54 -19.48
C GLU A 103 4.56 12.00 -19.39
N THR A 104 5.48 12.57 -20.17
CA THR A 104 6.89 12.16 -20.15
C THR A 104 7.52 12.37 -18.77
N ALA A 105 7.38 13.56 -18.19
CA ALA A 105 7.99 13.89 -16.90
C ALA A 105 7.47 12.99 -15.77
N LEU A 106 6.15 12.81 -15.68
CA LEU A 106 5.53 11.99 -14.63
C LEU A 106 5.79 10.50 -14.85
N GLN A 107 5.90 10.03 -16.08
CA GLN A 107 6.32 8.67 -16.38
C GLN A 107 7.76 8.42 -15.91
N GLN A 108 8.69 9.33 -16.20
CA GLN A 108 10.09 9.19 -15.76
C GLN A 108 10.20 9.22 -14.23
N ALA A 109 9.56 10.20 -13.59
CA ALA A 109 9.54 10.29 -12.13
C ALA A 109 8.99 9.01 -11.48
N GLY A 110 7.84 8.53 -11.94
CA GLY A 110 7.24 7.30 -11.42
C GLY A 110 8.12 6.06 -11.68
N GLY A 111 8.73 5.96 -12.87
CA GLY A 111 9.63 4.86 -13.21
C GLY A 111 10.85 4.79 -12.30
N HIS A 112 11.51 5.92 -12.05
CA HIS A 112 12.68 5.98 -11.18
C HIS A 112 12.32 5.76 -9.71
N LEU A 113 11.16 6.22 -9.25
CA LEU A 113 10.71 5.93 -7.88
C LEU A 113 10.45 4.43 -7.70
N VAL A 114 9.85 3.76 -8.68
CA VAL A 114 9.70 2.29 -8.67
C VAL A 114 11.06 1.59 -8.66
N GLU A 115 12.02 2.09 -9.43
CA GLU A 115 13.39 1.56 -9.44
C GLU A 115 14.04 1.66 -8.04
N VAL A 116 13.91 2.81 -7.38
CA VAL A 116 14.39 3.02 -6.01
C VAL A 116 13.69 2.08 -5.03
N VAL A 117 12.37 1.95 -5.09
CA VAL A 117 11.60 1.01 -4.26
C VAL A 117 12.13 -0.41 -4.41
N ARG A 118 12.31 -0.88 -5.65
CA ARG A 118 12.83 -2.23 -5.92
C ARG A 118 14.22 -2.43 -5.33
N ALA A 119 15.11 -1.44 -5.45
CA ALA A 119 16.46 -1.52 -4.90
C ALA A 119 16.46 -1.62 -3.37
N LEU A 120 15.61 -0.82 -2.70
CA LEU A 120 15.48 -0.82 -1.25
C LEU A 120 14.91 -2.13 -0.69
N ARG A 121 14.07 -2.82 -1.46
CA ARG A 121 13.38 -4.04 -1.04
C ARG A 121 14.09 -5.33 -1.43
N MET A 122 15.22 -5.25 -2.14
CA MET A 122 15.83 -6.41 -2.78
C MET A 122 16.10 -7.59 -1.83
N HIS A 123 16.54 -7.32 -0.60
CA HIS A 123 16.84 -8.37 0.38
C HIS A 123 15.60 -9.00 1.02
N VAL A 124 14.45 -8.30 1.03
CA VAL A 124 13.20 -8.84 1.58
C VAL A 124 12.36 -9.55 0.51
N ASP A 125 12.46 -9.10 -0.75
CA ASP A 125 11.65 -9.62 -1.85
C ASP A 125 12.34 -10.78 -2.59
N LEU A 126 13.67 -10.94 -2.47
CA LEU A 126 14.45 -12.02 -3.10
C LEU A 126 15.08 -12.94 -2.06
N ASP A 127 15.37 -14.17 -2.45
CA ASP A 127 16.18 -15.11 -1.67
C ASP A 127 17.67 -14.71 -1.73
N ALA A 128 18.00 -13.61 -1.05
CA ALA A 128 19.32 -12.98 -1.03
C ALA A 128 20.10 -13.28 0.28
N GLY A 129 19.62 -14.23 1.08
CA GLY A 129 20.19 -14.59 2.38
C GLY A 129 19.30 -14.18 3.55
N ALA A 130 19.90 -14.10 4.74
CA ALA A 130 19.16 -13.76 5.96
C ALA A 130 18.70 -12.30 5.96
N ILE A 131 17.41 -12.08 6.25
CA ILE A 131 16.83 -10.74 6.45
C ILE A 131 17.31 -10.20 7.79
N LEU A 132 17.93 -9.01 7.79
CA LEU A 132 18.39 -8.31 8.98
C LEU A 132 17.39 -7.22 9.39
N PRO A 133 17.40 -6.76 10.66
CA PRO A 133 16.43 -5.79 11.13
C PRO A 133 16.39 -4.46 10.35
N PHE A 134 17.50 -4.05 9.74
CA PHE A 134 17.52 -2.82 8.92
C PHE A 134 16.93 -3.04 7.51
N ASP A 135 16.88 -4.27 7.01
CA ASP A 135 16.28 -4.56 5.71
C ASP A 135 14.77 -4.29 5.74
N GLU A 136 14.11 -4.55 6.87
CA GLU A 136 12.71 -4.21 7.08
C GLU A 136 12.48 -2.69 7.10
N ILE A 137 13.43 -1.93 7.67
CA ILE A 137 13.38 -0.46 7.67
C ILE A 137 13.52 0.06 6.24
N LEU A 138 14.46 -0.48 5.46
CA LEU A 138 14.63 -0.14 4.05
C LEU A 138 13.37 -0.47 3.23
N ALA A 139 12.80 -1.66 3.45
CA ALA A 139 11.62 -2.11 2.73
C ALA A 139 10.34 -1.32 3.07
N GLY A 140 10.27 -0.77 4.28
CA GLY A 140 9.17 0.08 4.75
C GLY A 140 9.27 1.54 4.34
N TYR A 141 10.34 1.97 3.68
CA TYR A 141 10.50 3.35 3.21
C TYR A 141 9.72 3.60 1.90
N ALA A 142 8.96 4.69 1.84
CA ALA A 142 8.17 5.08 0.68
C ALA A 142 8.80 6.32 0.01
N PRO A 143 9.73 6.13 -0.95
CA PRO A 143 10.44 7.25 -1.57
C PRO A 143 9.52 8.19 -2.36
N ASP A 144 8.34 7.73 -2.76
CA ASP A 144 7.32 8.48 -3.50
C ASP A 144 6.26 9.12 -2.58
N ALA A 145 6.35 8.95 -1.25
CA ALA A 145 5.30 9.39 -0.32
C ALA A 145 4.95 10.88 -0.47
N HIS A 146 5.94 11.73 -0.69
CA HIS A 146 5.77 13.17 -0.83
C HIS A 146 5.49 13.65 -2.25
N LEU A 147 5.59 12.78 -3.27
CA LEU A 147 5.49 13.21 -4.66
C LEU A 147 4.19 13.97 -4.94
N SER A 148 3.05 13.46 -4.46
CA SER A 148 1.77 14.14 -4.67
C SER A 148 1.72 15.48 -3.95
N ASP A 149 2.12 15.54 -2.68
CA ASP A 149 2.12 16.76 -1.87
C ASP A 149 2.99 17.85 -2.50
N ASP A 150 4.19 17.49 -2.96
CA ASP A 150 5.12 18.42 -3.61
C ASP A 150 4.58 18.95 -4.94
N LEU A 151 3.87 18.12 -5.71
CA LEU A 151 3.23 18.53 -6.97
C LEU A 151 2.00 19.40 -6.76
N PHE A 152 1.32 19.31 -5.62
CA PHE A 152 0.31 20.29 -5.22
C PHE A 152 0.95 21.60 -4.75
N ALA A 153 1.98 21.51 -3.90
CA ALA A 153 2.68 22.67 -3.35
C ALA A 153 3.33 23.54 -4.44
N ASN A 154 3.91 22.93 -5.48
CA ASN A 154 4.47 23.65 -6.63
C ASN A 154 3.43 23.97 -7.74
N GLN A 155 2.15 23.68 -7.49
CA GLN A 155 1.01 23.93 -8.36
C GLN A 155 0.91 23.08 -9.66
N LEU A 156 1.86 22.18 -9.95
CA LEU A 156 1.81 21.36 -11.17
C LEU A 156 0.56 20.46 -11.23
N ALA A 157 0.14 19.92 -10.09
CA ALA A 157 -1.10 19.15 -9.97
C ALA A 157 -2.32 19.98 -10.41
N PHE A 158 -2.37 21.26 -10.04
CA PHE A 158 -3.44 22.16 -10.46
C PHE A 158 -3.38 22.50 -11.94
N VAL A 159 -2.17 22.64 -12.52
CA VAL A 159 -2.01 22.80 -13.98
C VAL A 159 -2.60 21.59 -14.73
N VAL A 160 -2.37 20.38 -14.25
CA VAL A 160 -2.94 19.16 -14.82
C VAL A 160 -4.47 19.16 -14.69
N LEU A 161 -4.99 19.41 -13.49
CA LEU A 161 -6.43 19.43 -13.21
C LEU A 161 -7.16 20.57 -13.94
N LEU A 162 -6.49 21.67 -14.24
CA LEU A 162 -7.08 22.78 -14.98
C LEU A 162 -7.30 22.43 -16.46
N ASN A 163 -6.43 21.62 -17.05
CA ASN A 163 -6.37 21.43 -18.50
C ASN A 163 -6.91 20.08 -18.99
N PHE A 164 -6.96 19.07 -18.12
CA PHE A 164 -7.35 17.71 -18.48
C PHE A 164 -8.51 17.20 -17.62
N PRO A 165 -9.37 16.31 -18.14
CA PRO A 165 -10.55 15.84 -17.43
C PRO A 165 -10.18 14.83 -16.34
N LEU A 166 -10.53 15.14 -15.09
CA LEU A 166 -10.58 14.16 -14.00
C LEU A 166 -11.93 13.44 -14.06
N THR A 167 -11.93 12.21 -14.57
CA THR A 167 -13.15 11.44 -14.81
C THR A 167 -13.53 10.53 -13.65
N THR A 168 -14.83 10.34 -13.46
CA THR A 168 -15.45 9.44 -12.48
C THR A 168 -15.55 8.02 -13.02
N LEU A 169 -15.88 7.05 -12.15
CA LEU A 169 -16.16 5.69 -12.58
C LEU A 169 -17.40 5.65 -13.50
N ASP A 170 -18.45 6.38 -13.15
CA ASP A 170 -19.70 6.40 -13.92
C ASP A 170 -19.50 6.96 -15.33
N GLU A 171 -18.74 8.05 -15.49
CA GLU A 171 -18.36 8.57 -16.81
C GLU A 171 -17.60 7.53 -17.65
N ARG A 172 -16.69 6.78 -17.03
CA ARG A 172 -15.90 5.75 -17.71
C ARG A 172 -16.76 4.56 -18.11
N LEU A 173 -17.70 4.15 -17.28
CA LEU A 173 -18.62 3.05 -17.60
C LEU A 173 -19.61 3.45 -18.70
N ALA A 174 -20.07 4.71 -18.70
CA ALA A 174 -21.06 5.18 -19.66
C ALA A 174 -20.47 5.48 -21.05
N ALA A 175 -19.26 6.03 -21.12
CA ALA A 175 -18.69 6.55 -22.37
C ALA A 175 -17.32 5.97 -22.74
N GLY A 176 -16.68 5.22 -21.84
CA GLY A 176 -15.28 4.80 -22.00
C GLY A 176 -14.99 3.88 -23.17
N GLU A 177 -15.99 3.11 -23.64
CA GLU A 177 -15.86 2.29 -24.86
C GLU A 177 -15.61 3.14 -26.12
N GLY A 178 -16.15 4.36 -26.16
CA GLY A 178 -15.98 5.30 -27.27
C GLY A 178 -14.73 6.18 -27.15
N TRP A 179 -14.02 6.13 -26.04
CA TRP A 179 -12.85 6.98 -25.82
C TRP A 179 -11.66 6.52 -26.66
N THR A 180 -11.03 7.50 -27.29
CA THR A 180 -9.74 7.36 -27.96
C THR A 180 -8.63 7.04 -26.96
N ARG A 181 -7.50 6.56 -27.48
CA ARG A 181 -6.29 6.36 -26.68
C ARG A 181 -5.85 7.64 -25.97
N ARG A 182 -6.02 8.80 -26.61
CA ARG A 182 -5.65 10.09 -26.03
C ARG A 182 -6.55 10.46 -24.84
N GLU A 183 -7.86 10.27 -24.95
CA GLU A 183 -8.79 10.53 -23.84
C GLU A 183 -8.51 9.64 -22.63
N TRP A 184 -8.20 8.36 -22.85
CA TRP A 184 -7.76 7.46 -21.78
C TRP A 184 -6.45 7.92 -21.12
N ALA A 185 -5.50 8.41 -21.93
CA ALA A 185 -4.23 8.88 -21.41
C ALA A 185 -4.39 10.18 -20.59
N GLU A 186 -5.24 11.11 -21.04
CA GLU A 186 -5.60 12.32 -20.27
C GLU A 186 -6.33 11.98 -18.96
N ALA A 187 -7.25 11.02 -18.98
CA ALA A 187 -7.93 10.55 -17.78
C ALA A 187 -6.97 9.86 -16.80
N ARG A 188 -5.96 9.14 -17.29
CA ARG A 188 -4.90 8.53 -16.47
C ARG A 188 -4.01 9.61 -15.84
N LEU A 189 -3.65 10.64 -16.61
CA LEU A 189 -2.82 11.75 -16.15
C LEU A 189 -3.45 12.47 -14.95
N THR A 190 -4.74 12.78 -15.01
CA THR A 190 -5.45 13.47 -13.92
C THR A 190 -5.75 12.56 -12.72
N ARG A 191 -5.85 11.24 -12.93
CA ARG A 191 -6.14 10.27 -11.85
C ARG A 191 -5.14 10.36 -10.69
N LEU A 192 -3.88 10.66 -11.00
CA LEU A 192 -2.82 10.87 -10.01
C LEU A 192 -3.18 11.97 -8.99
N PHE A 193 -3.98 12.95 -9.40
CA PHE A 193 -4.38 14.11 -8.60
C PHE A 193 -5.84 14.05 -8.17
N SER A 194 -6.47 12.87 -8.18
CA SER A 194 -7.89 12.71 -7.83
C SER A 194 -8.18 12.98 -6.35
N ARG A 195 -7.16 12.88 -5.49
CA ARG A 195 -7.22 13.10 -4.05
C ARG A 195 -5.88 13.67 -3.56
N ARG A 196 -5.90 14.36 -2.43
CA ARG A 196 -4.71 14.85 -1.73
C ARG A 196 -4.43 13.99 -0.50
N VAL A 197 -3.78 12.84 -0.72
CA VAL A 197 -3.37 11.92 0.34
C VAL A 197 -2.08 12.44 0.96
N PRO A 198 -2.06 12.76 2.27
CA PRO A 198 -0.85 13.26 2.91
C PRO A 198 0.28 12.23 2.86
N ALA A 199 1.51 12.70 2.66
CA ALA A 199 2.70 11.86 2.59
C ALA A 199 2.87 10.96 3.83
N GLN A 200 2.53 11.46 5.01
CA GLN A 200 2.57 10.67 6.25
C GLN A 200 1.65 9.45 6.19
N ALA A 201 0.48 9.57 5.56
CA ALA A 201 -0.45 8.45 5.39
C ALA A 201 0.12 7.41 4.41
N THR A 202 0.73 7.86 3.31
CA THR A 202 1.42 6.98 2.36
C THR A 202 2.59 6.25 3.01
N GLN A 203 3.42 6.98 3.77
CA GLN A 203 4.55 6.41 4.50
C GLN A 203 4.11 5.39 5.55
N ALA A 204 3.03 5.67 6.30
CA ALA A 204 2.46 4.74 7.27
C ALA A 204 1.89 3.49 6.60
N LEU A 205 1.22 3.64 5.46
CA LEU A 205 0.71 2.51 4.68
C LEU A 205 1.85 1.59 4.21
N THR A 206 2.93 2.15 3.66
CA THR A 206 4.08 1.37 3.20
C THR A 206 4.79 0.66 4.35
N ALA A 207 4.98 1.34 5.49
CA ALA A 207 5.55 0.71 6.68
C ALA A 207 4.69 -0.46 7.20
N ALA A 208 3.36 -0.27 7.24
CA ALA A 208 2.43 -1.33 7.65
C ALA A 208 2.42 -2.51 6.66
N ALA A 209 2.47 -2.23 5.35
CA ALA A 209 2.56 -3.25 4.32
C ALA A 209 3.87 -4.05 4.42
N ALA A 210 5.02 -3.38 4.59
CA ALA A 210 6.30 -4.05 4.76
C ALA A 210 6.35 -4.94 6.01
N ALA A 211 5.75 -4.50 7.14
CA ALA A 211 5.63 -5.32 8.33
C ALA A 211 4.76 -6.57 8.10
N ALA A 212 3.65 -6.42 7.38
CA ALA A 212 2.79 -7.54 7.01
C ALA A 212 3.49 -8.52 6.05
N ASP A 213 4.20 -8.01 5.05
CA ASP A 213 4.97 -8.80 4.09
C ASP A 213 6.07 -9.60 4.80
N SER A 214 6.83 -8.97 5.71
CA SER A 214 7.87 -9.66 6.49
C SER A 214 7.27 -10.79 7.34
N TYR A 215 6.17 -10.51 8.05
CA TYR A 215 5.44 -11.54 8.79
C TYR A 215 5.05 -12.71 7.90
N ILE A 216 4.50 -12.45 6.70
CA ILE A 216 4.09 -13.50 5.77
C ILE A 216 5.29 -14.29 5.25
N ALA A 217 6.37 -13.61 4.84
CA ALA A 217 7.57 -14.23 4.27
C ALA A 217 8.32 -15.12 5.28
N GLN A 218 8.28 -14.75 6.57
CA GLN A 218 8.92 -15.50 7.64
C GLN A 218 8.03 -16.59 8.24
N TYR A 219 6.73 -16.59 7.96
CA TYR A 219 5.82 -17.63 8.47
C TYR A 219 5.92 -18.90 7.62
N ASN A 220 6.84 -19.79 7.99
CA ASN A 220 7.13 -21.03 7.27
C ASN A 220 6.84 -22.28 8.10
N LEU A 221 6.63 -23.40 7.41
CA LEU A 221 6.64 -24.73 8.00
C LEU A 221 7.66 -25.61 7.28
N TRP A 222 8.42 -26.37 8.06
CA TRP A 222 9.29 -27.42 7.56
C TRP A 222 8.48 -28.71 7.49
N LEU A 223 7.94 -29.04 6.33
CA LEU A 223 6.97 -30.13 6.20
C LEU A 223 7.54 -31.51 6.52
N HIS A 224 8.86 -31.71 6.41
CA HIS A 224 9.51 -32.93 6.90
C HIS A 224 9.29 -33.16 8.40
N HIS A 225 9.12 -32.08 9.16
CA HIS A 225 8.88 -32.05 10.60
C HIS A 225 7.40 -31.91 10.97
N VAL A 226 6.51 -32.01 9.98
CA VAL A 226 5.07 -32.16 10.20
C VAL A 226 4.74 -33.64 10.04
N LEU A 227 4.38 -34.29 11.15
CA LEU A 227 4.18 -35.73 11.24
C LEU A 227 2.69 -36.05 11.32
N ASP A 228 2.30 -37.20 10.79
CA ASP A 228 0.98 -37.77 11.09
C ASP A 228 0.89 -38.25 12.55
N GLU A 229 -0.27 -38.78 12.96
CA GLU A 229 -0.47 -39.27 14.34
C GLU A 229 0.29 -40.57 14.64
N ASP A 230 0.75 -41.30 13.62
CA ASP A 230 1.55 -42.53 13.77
C ASP A 230 3.06 -42.23 13.86
N GLY A 231 3.47 -41.03 13.45
CA GLY A 231 4.85 -40.54 13.54
C GLY A 231 5.60 -40.62 12.22
N ASN A 232 4.88 -40.82 11.11
CA ASN A 232 5.49 -40.88 9.80
C ASN A 232 5.74 -39.48 9.25
N ARG A 233 6.90 -39.32 8.59
CA ARG A 233 7.23 -38.13 7.81
C ARG A 233 6.78 -38.35 6.37
N LEU A 234 5.78 -37.59 5.95
CA LEU A 234 5.19 -37.77 4.61
C LEU A 234 5.88 -36.94 3.52
N PHE A 235 6.70 -35.97 3.93
CA PHE A 235 7.36 -35.00 3.06
C PHE A 235 8.89 -35.19 3.07
N PRO A 236 9.58 -34.87 1.95
CA PRO A 236 11.04 -34.97 1.88
C PRO A 236 11.73 -33.98 2.83
N PRO A 237 12.98 -34.30 3.26
CA PRO A 237 13.80 -33.38 4.03
C PRO A 237 14.05 -32.06 3.28
N GLY A 238 14.20 -30.97 4.02
CA GLY A 238 14.45 -29.62 3.52
C GLY A 238 13.24 -28.90 2.93
N LEU A 239 12.04 -29.51 2.95
CA LEU A 239 10.83 -28.89 2.38
C LEU A 239 10.28 -27.79 3.30
N ARG A 240 10.82 -26.58 3.15
CA ARG A 240 10.38 -25.35 3.82
C ARG A 240 9.38 -24.59 2.97
N LEU A 241 8.14 -24.46 3.46
CA LEU A 241 7.04 -23.84 2.71
C LEU A 241 6.48 -22.62 3.45
N ILE A 242 6.26 -21.52 2.71
CA ILE A 242 5.54 -20.34 3.21
C ILE A 242 4.08 -20.73 3.44
N THR A 243 3.58 -20.47 4.64
CA THR A 243 2.24 -20.94 5.03
C THR A 243 1.11 -20.26 4.28
N HIS A 244 1.31 -19.00 3.87
CA HIS A 244 0.29 -18.17 3.26
C HIS A 244 -0.09 -18.64 1.83
N TRP A 245 0.86 -19.21 1.08
CA TRP A 245 0.63 -19.61 -0.32
C TRP A 245 1.03 -21.06 -0.59
N ASN A 246 2.20 -21.50 -0.12
CA ASN A 246 2.78 -22.76 -0.58
C ASN A 246 2.10 -23.99 0.01
N LEU A 247 1.52 -23.92 1.20
CA LEU A 247 0.74 -25.07 1.74
C LEU A 247 -0.47 -25.41 0.87
N ARG A 248 -1.18 -24.40 0.37
CA ARG A 248 -2.29 -24.61 -0.56
C ARG A 248 -1.79 -25.22 -1.87
N ASP A 249 -0.64 -24.76 -2.35
CA ASP A 249 -0.08 -25.24 -3.61
C ASP A 249 0.46 -26.67 -3.46
N GLU A 250 1.00 -27.04 -2.30
CA GLU A 250 1.39 -28.41 -1.94
C GLU A 250 0.19 -29.36 -1.92
N ILE A 251 -0.94 -28.94 -1.34
CA ILE A 251 -2.20 -29.72 -1.41
C ILE A 251 -2.56 -30.01 -2.87
N LYS A 252 -2.50 -28.99 -3.75
CA LYS A 252 -2.83 -29.14 -5.16
C LYS A 252 -1.82 -30.02 -5.91
N ALA A 253 -0.53 -29.91 -5.60
CA ALA A 253 0.51 -30.73 -6.20
C ALA A 253 0.28 -32.22 -5.94
N ALA A 254 -0.29 -32.56 -4.78
CA ALA A 254 -0.63 -33.93 -4.40
C ALA A 254 -1.93 -34.48 -5.05
N TYR A 255 -2.64 -33.73 -5.89
CA TYR A 255 -3.92 -34.20 -6.50
C TYR A 255 -3.75 -35.36 -7.48
N ALA A 256 -2.64 -35.40 -8.22
CA ALA A 256 -2.37 -36.45 -9.20
C ALA A 256 -1.65 -37.66 -8.59
N ASP A 257 -1.20 -37.58 -7.34
CA ASP A 257 -0.53 -38.66 -6.62
C ASP A 257 -1.59 -39.65 -6.08
N PRO A 258 -1.58 -40.93 -6.50
CA PRO A 258 -2.50 -41.94 -5.98
C PRO A 258 -2.44 -42.09 -4.44
N ASN A 259 -1.29 -41.75 -3.83
CA ASN A 259 -1.07 -41.76 -2.39
C ASN A 259 -0.99 -40.34 -1.79
N GLY A 260 -1.51 -39.32 -2.49
CA GLY A 260 -1.45 -37.92 -2.07
C GLY A 260 -2.42 -37.54 -0.95
N LEU A 261 -3.50 -38.31 -0.76
CA LEU A 261 -4.56 -37.95 0.20
C LEU A 261 -4.08 -37.78 1.65
N PRO A 262 -3.22 -38.66 2.22
CA PRO A 262 -2.63 -38.45 3.54
C PRO A 262 -1.84 -37.13 3.65
N ARG A 263 -1.01 -36.79 2.64
CA ARG A 263 -0.26 -35.52 2.59
C ARG A 263 -1.20 -34.32 2.59
N GLN A 264 -2.23 -34.35 1.75
CA GLN A 264 -3.22 -33.28 1.65
C GLN A 264 -3.93 -33.04 2.99
N ARG A 265 -4.35 -34.13 3.67
CA ARG A 265 -5.02 -34.05 4.98
C ARG A 265 -4.10 -33.52 6.07
N LEU A 266 -2.84 -33.93 6.06
CA LEU A 266 -1.86 -33.47 7.05
C LEU A 266 -1.60 -31.97 6.91
N VAL A 267 -1.42 -31.47 5.67
CA VAL A 267 -1.28 -30.04 5.39
C VAL A 267 -2.57 -29.28 5.73
N ALA A 268 -3.74 -29.81 5.40
CA ALA A 268 -5.02 -29.20 5.76
C ALA A 268 -5.19 -29.06 7.29
N ALA A 269 -4.81 -30.07 8.07
CA ALA A 269 -4.83 -30.02 9.52
C ALA A 269 -3.85 -28.96 10.07
N ALA A 270 -2.66 -28.84 9.48
CA ALA A 270 -1.72 -27.77 9.82
C ALA A 270 -2.32 -26.38 9.52
N MET A 271 -2.94 -26.21 8.35
CA MET A 271 -3.62 -24.97 7.97
C MET A 271 -4.76 -24.62 8.93
N GLU A 272 -5.55 -25.60 9.39
CA GLU A 272 -6.62 -25.39 10.38
C GLU A 272 -6.07 -24.85 11.70
N ARG A 273 -4.93 -25.36 12.16
CA ARG A 273 -4.25 -24.86 13.37
C ARG A 273 -3.74 -23.42 13.20
N ILE A 274 -3.28 -23.07 12.00
CA ILE A 274 -2.88 -21.69 11.67
C ILE A 274 -4.11 -20.77 11.67
N VAL A 275 -5.20 -21.15 10.98
CA VAL A 275 -6.42 -20.35 10.88
C VAL A 275 -7.08 -20.13 12.24
N THR A 276 -7.10 -21.16 13.09
CA THR A 276 -7.64 -21.07 14.45
C THR A 276 -6.66 -20.43 15.45
N GLN A 277 -5.46 -20.05 15.02
CA GLN A 277 -4.40 -19.49 15.87
C GLN A 277 -4.04 -20.41 17.06
N THR A 278 -4.17 -21.73 16.87
CA THR A 278 -3.82 -22.76 17.86
C THR A 278 -2.50 -23.45 17.58
N ILE A 279 -1.87 -23.14 16.44
CA ILE A 279 -0.51 -23.59 16.13
C ILE A 279 0.49 -23.15 17.22
N PRO A 280 1.37 -24.04 17.70
CA PRO A 280 2.38 -23.68 18.68
C PRO A 280 3.47 -22.81 18.04
N ALA A 281 3.83 -21.70 18.69
CA ALA A 281 4.83 -20.76 18.17
C ALA A 281 6.19 -21.41 17.89
N ALA A 282 6.57 -22.45 18.66
CA ALA A 282 7.83 -23.16 18.50
C ALA A 282 7.98 -23.91 17.16
N VAL A 283 6.88 -24.12 16.43
CA VAL A 283 6.86 -24.84 15.14
C VAL A 283 7.11 -23.90 13.96
N ILE A 284 6.83 -22.61 14.13
CA ILE A 284 6.95 -21.62 13.05
C ILE A 284 8.43 -21.47 12.68
N ASP A 285 8.74 -21.79 11.43
CA ASP A 285 10.07 -21.74 10.82
C ASP A 285 11.19 -22.40 11.65
N ASN A 286 10.90 -23.54 12.29
CA ASN A 286 11.85 -24.23 13.15
C ASN A 286 11.97 -25.72 12.80
N PRO A 287 13.08 -26.16 12.19
CA PRO A 287 13.30 -27.58 11.83
C PRO A 287 13.69 -28.45 13.04
N ARG A 288 13.86 -27.87 14.25
CA ARG A 288 14.35 -28.62 15.43
C ARG A 288 13.23 -29.31 16.22
N VAL A 289 11.98 -29.16 15.80
CA VAL A 289 10.82 -29.73 16.49
C VAL A 289 9.96 -30.49 15.52
N ASP A 290 9.45 -31.63 15.95
CA ASP A 290 8.43 -32.37 15.23
C ASP A 290 7.05 -31.98 15.77
N TRP A 291 6.11 -31.79 14.85
CA TRP A 291 4.74 -31.37 15.18
C TRP A 291 3.71 -32.30 14.57
N ARG A 292 2.73 -32.69 15.39
CA ARG A 292 1.55 -33.47 14.97
C ARG A 292 0.33 -32.54 14.97
N PRO A 293 -0.16 -32.08 13.80
CA PRO A 293 -1.19 -31.05 13.75
C PRO A 293 -2.55 -31.47 14.33
N LEU A 294 -2.93 -32.75 14.21
CA LEU A 294 -4.23 -33.22 14.68
C LEU A 294 -4.30 -33.18 16.22
N SER A 295 -3.33 -33.78 16.90
CA SER A 295 -3.21 -33.74 18.37
C SER A 295 -2.60 -32.45 18.91
N ASN A 296 -2.04 -31.61 18.03
CA ASN A 296 -1.33 -30.37 18.33
C ASN A 296 -0.15 -30.54 19.30
N ARG A 297 0.56 -31.66 19.20
CA ARG A 297 1.70 -31.99 20.07
C ARG A 297 3.01 -31.64 19.39
N VAL A 298 3.94 -31.10 20.18
CA VAL A 298 5.29 -30.71 19.75
C VAL A 298 6.31 -31.48 20.56
N GLU A 299 7.30 -32.03 19.87
CA GLU A 299 8.38 -32.82 20.44
C GLU A 299 9.71 -32.35 19.85
N ALA A 300 10.82 -32.61 20.53
CA ALA A 300 12.14 -32.35 19.94
C ALA A 300 12.35 -33.30 18.75
N SER A 301 12.78 -32.75 17.61
CA SER A 301 13.08 -33.57 16.44
C SER A 301 14.31 -34.45 16.74
N PRO A 302 14.26 -35.77 16.48
CA PRO A 302 15.42 -36.64 16.57
C PRO A 302 16.30 -36.59 15.31
N VAL A 303 15.91 -35.82 14.28
CA VAL A 303 16.64 -35.67 13.02
C VAL A 303 16.93 -34.21 12.73
N ASP A 304 18.07 -33.98 12.07
CA ASP A 304 18.45 -32.69 11.51
C ASP A 304 18.05 -32.63 10.03
N ASP A 305 17.75 -31.43 9.54
CA ASP A 305 17.40 -31.11 8.16
C ASP A 305 18.54 -30.37 7.44
#